data_AF-A0A225DU88-F1
#
_entry.id   AF-A0A225DU88-F1
#
_cell.length_a   1.000
_cell.length_b   1.000
_cell.length_c   1.000
_cell.angle_alpha   90.00
_cell.angle_beta   90.00
_cell.angle_gamma   90.00
#
_symmetry.space_group_name_H-M   'P 1'
#
loop_
_entity.id
_entity.type
_entity.pdbx_description
1 polymer ?
#
loop_
_entity_poly.entity_id
_entity_poly.type
_entity_poly.pdbx_seq_one_letter_code
_entity_poly.pdbx_strand_id
1 'polypeptide(L)'
;MKEAAARACISESLVYQWIADGTLPHFRVGAKGKRGKILIEVEDLDGVMAGFKVGKPEPTVAPAPKPVKPPQPVLRHMRLKP
;
A
#
# COMPACT_ATOMS: atom_id res chain seq x y z
N MET A 1 3.55 -14.70 1.04
CA MET A 1 4.07 -14.62 2.42
C MET A 1 5.43 -15.29 2.55
N LYS A 2 5.53 -16.62 2.41
CA LYS A 2 6.82 -17.33 2.34
C LYS A 2 7.80 -16.70 1.33
N GLU A 3 7.32 -16.37 0.14
CA GLU A 3 8.12 -15.68 -0.89
C GLU A 3 8.57 -14.28 -0.45
N ALA A 4 7.71 -13.52 0.23
CA ALA A 4 8.06 -12.20 0.75
C ALA A 4 9.11 -12.30 1.86
N ALA A 5 8.97 -13.28 2.76
CA ALA A 5 9.93 -13.56 3.82
C ALA A 5 11.31 -13.93 3.24
N ALA A 6 11.32 -14.81 2.23
CA ALA A 6 12.54 -15.20 1.52
C ALA A 6 13.20 -14.01 0.80
N ARG A 7 12.42 -13.16 0.13
CA ARG A 7 12.94 -11.98 -0.59
C ARG A 7 13.52 -10.93 0.37
N ALA A 8 12.85 -10.67 1.48
CA ALA A 8 13.28 -9.72 2.48
C ALA A 8 14.35 -10.27 3.45
N CYS A 9 14.71 -11.56 3.34
CA CYS A 9 15.64 -12.26 4.23
C CYS A 9 15.22 -12.19 5.71
N ILE A 10 13.92 -12.35 5.98
CA ILE A 10 13.34 -12.31 7.34
C ILE A 10 12.45 -13.54 7.61
N SER A 11 12.05 -13.73 8.87
CA SER A 11 11.16 -14.82 9.25
C SER A 11 9.72 -14.58 8.80
N GLU A 12 8.99 -15.66 8.48
CA GLU A 12 7.56 -15.56 8.13
C GLU A 12 6.72 -14.97 9.28
N SER A 13 7.11 -15.25 10.53
CA SER A 13 6.47 -14.69 11.73
C SER A 13 6.56 -13.18 11.78
N LEU A 14 7.71 -12.60 11.40
CA LEU A 14 7.88 -11.15 11.36
C LEU A 14 7.02 -10.51 10.26
N VAL A 15 6.91 -11.16 9.09
CA VAL A 15 5.97 -10.71 8.03
C VAL A 15 4.52 -10.75 8.53
N TYR A 16 4.16 -11.77 9.32
CA TYR A 16 2.83 -11.86 9.95
C TYR A 16 2.57 -10.72 10.91
N GLN A 17 3.56 -10.36 11.72
CA GLN A 17 3.48 -9.22 12.63
C GLN A 17 3.29 -7.91 11.84
N TRP A 18 4.09 -7.66 10.80
CA TRP A 18 3.92 -6.44 9.98
C TRP A 18 2.55 -6.34 9.31
N ILE A 19 1.97 -7.47 8.91
CA ILE A 19 0.60 -7.50 8.37
C ILE A 19 -0.43 -7.19 9.46
N ALA A 20 -0.26 -7.77 10.65
CA ALA A 20 -1.16 -7.57 11.79
C ALA A 20 -1.11 -6.13 12.32
N ASP A 21 0.09 -5.54 12.34
CA ASP A 21 0.35 -4.18 12.80
C ASP A 21 -0.01 -3.12 11.74
N GLY A 22 -0.32 -3.54 10.50
CA GLY A 22 -0.63 -2.64 9.39
C GLY A 22 0.59 -1.95 8.75
N THR A 23 1.80 -2.38 9.11
CA THR A 23 3.08 -1.83 8.62
C THR A 23 3.35 -2.21 7.17
N LEU A 24 2.95 -3.40 6.75
CA LEU A 24 3.17 -3.90 5.39
C LEU A 24 1.85 -3.83 4.58
N PRO A 25 1.79 -2.99 3.53
CA PRO A 25 0.67 -2.99 2.60
C PRO A 25 0.46 -4.38 2.00
N HIS A 26 -0.79 -4.83 1.97
CA HIS A 26 -1.13 -6.16 1.49
C HIS A 26 -2.59 -6.22 1.01
N PHE A 27 -2.84 -7.16 0.10
CA PHE A 27 -4.17 -7.51 -0.35
C PHE A 27 -4.65 -8.78 0.34
N ARG A 28 -5.91 -8.76 0.79
CA ARG A 28 -6.61 -9.96 1.26
C ARG A 28 -7.59 -10.41 0.20
N VAL A 29 -7.24 -11.45 -0.53
CA VAL A 29 -8.05 -11.98 -1.64
C VAL A 29 -8.67 -13.31 -1.22
N GLY A 30 -10.00 -13.40 -1.20
CA GLY A 30 -10.69 -14.64 -0.85
C GLY A 30 -12.18 -14.60 -1.19
N ALA A 31 -12.75 -15.77 -1.45
CA ALA A 31 -14.19 -15.93 -1.59
C ALA A 31 -14.89 -15.83 -0.23
N LYS A 32 -16.13 -15.34 -0.21
CA LYS A 32 -16.96 -15.24 1.00
C LYS A 32 -16.98 -16.59 1.75
N GLY A 33 -16.64 -16.57 3.03
CA GLY A 33 -16.60 -17.76 3.90
C GLY A 33 -15.31 -18.58 3.86
N LYS A 34 -14.28 -18.17 3.10
CA LYS A 34 -12.95 -18.82 3.11
C LYS A 34 -11.89 -17.92 3.75
N ARG A 35 -10.84 -18.54 4.31
CA ARG A 35 -9.70 -17.86 4.95
C ARG A 35 -8.94 -16.90 4.01
N GLY A 36 -9.06 -17.08 2.69
CA GLY A 36 -8.42 -16.25 1.65
C GLY A 36 -6.91 -16.47 1.55
N LYS A 37 -6.26 -15.63 0.73
CA LYS A 37 -4.81 -15.55 0.53
C LYS A 37 -4.37 -14.10 0.75
N ILE A 38 -3.19 -13.95 1.34
CA ILE A 38 -2.52 -12.67 1.46
C ILE A 38 -1.55 -12.53 0.29
N LEU A 39 -1.71 -11.45 -0.47
CA LEU A 39 -0.81 -11.06 -1.55
C LEU A 39 -0.11 -9.77 -1.13
N ILE A 40 1.18 -9.69 -1.41
CA ILE A 40 2.03 -8.54 -1.11
C ILE A 40 2.68 -8.17 -2.44
N GLU A 41 2.54 -6.91 -2.84
CA GLU A 41 3.22 -6.42 -4.02
C GLU A 41 4.71 -6.29 -3.73
N VAL A 42 5.52 -6.59 -4.74
CA VAL A 42 6.98 -6.56 -4.59
C VAL A 42 7.47 -5.15 -4.25
N GLU A 43 6.88 -4.14 -4.88
CA GLU A 43 7.24 -2.74 -4.69
C GLU A 43 6.94 -2.25 -3.26
N ASP A 44 5.80 -2.66 -2.69
CA ASP A 44 5.43 -2.36 -1.31
C ASP A 44 6.42 -2.97 -0.31
N LEU A 45 6.80 -4.23 -0.53
CA LEU A 45 7.79 -4.91 0.32
C LEU A 45 9.15 -4.22 0.24
N ASP A 46 9.62 -3.92 -0.97
CA ASP A 46 10.90 -3.26 -1.18
C ASP A 46 10.88 -1.82 -0.60
N GLY A 47 9.75 -1.12 -0.67
CA GLY A 47 9.55 0.20 -0.06
C GLY A 47 9.63 0.18 1.46
N VAL A 48 8.97 -0.79 2.11
CA VAL A 48 9.09 -0.98 3.58
C VAL A 48 10.53 -1.32 3.97
N MET A 49 11.20 -2.22 3.24
CA MET A 49 12.59 -2.59 3.50
C MET A 49 13.55 -1.41 3.31
N ALA A 50 13.29 -0.54 2.34
CA ALA A 50 14.06 0.69 2.15
C ALA A 50 13.94 1.64 3.35
N GLY A 51 12.76 1.74 3.97
CA GLY A 51 12.54 2.55 5.17
C GLY A 51 13.30 2.06 6.41
N PHE A 52 13.55 0.75 6.52
CA PHE A 52 14.35 0.18 7.62
C PHE A 52 15.86 0.21 7.38
N LYS A 53 16.31 0.53 6.17
CA LYS A 53 17.73 0.44 5.79
C LYS A 53 18.54 1.59 6.38
N VAL A 54 19.31 1.31 7.42
CA VAL A 54 20.25 2.27 8.04
C VAL A 54 21.48 2.48 7.14
N GLY A 55 21.95 3.74 7.03
CA GLY A 55 23.22 4.08 6.36
C GLY A 55 23.12 4.47 4.88
N LYS A 56 21.91 4.59 4.32
CA LYS A 56 21.69 5.25 3.02
C LYS A 56 21.22 6.69 3.31
N PRO A 57 21.80 7.74 2.70
CA PRO A 57 21.18 9.05 2.75
C PRO A 57 19.77 8.92 2.14
N GLU A 58 18.76 9.47 2.82
CA GLU A 58 17.38 9.41 2.36
C GLU A 58 17.30 9.90 0.91
N PRO A 59 16.76 9.10 -0.03
CA PRO A 59 16.26 9.70 -1.25
C PRO A 59 15.07 10.57 -0.85
N THR A 60 15.19 11.88 -1.03
CA THR A 60 14.05 12.81 -1.00
C THR A 60 12.96 12.23 -1.89
N VAL A 61 11.93 11.66 -1.28
CA VAL A 61 10.73 11.25 -1.99
C VAL A 61 10.04 12.56 -2.37
N ALA A 62 9.99 12.86 -3.67
CA ALA A 62 9.12 13.93 -4.14
C ALA A 62 7.70 13.63 -3.63
N PRO A 63 7.01 14.60 -3.01
CA PRO A 63 5.71 14.35 -2.42
C PRO A 63 4.78 13.78 -3.48
N ALA A 64 4.01 12.75 -3.11
CA ALA A 64 3.00 12.16 -3.97
C ALA A 64 2.18 13.26 -4.66
N PRO A 65 1.88 13.15 -5.96
CA PRO A 65 1.06 14.14 -6.64
C PRO A 65 -0.25 14.28 -5.86
N LYS A 66 -0.53 15.49 -5.37
CA LYS A 66 -1.79 15.80 -4.68
C LYS A 66 -2.93 15.27 -5.57
N PRO A 67 -3.96 14.61 -5.02
CA PRO A 67 -5.09 14.16 -5.81
C PRO A 67 -5.64 15.38 -6.57
N VAL A 68 -5.48 15.36 -7.89
CA VAL A 68 -6.03 16.39 -8.76
C VAL A 68 -7.54 16.26 -8.62
N LYS A 69 -8.16 17.22 -7.92
CA LYS A 69 -9.62 17.27 -7.85
C LYS A 69 -10.12 17.30 -9.30
N PRO A 70 -11.01 16.38 -9.72
CA PRO A 70 -11.58 16.45 -11.05
C PRO A 70 -12.21 17.83 -11.25
N PRO A 71 -12.07 18.45 -12.44
CA PRO A 71 -12.72 19.72 -12.71
C PRO A 71 -14.20 19.57 -12.41
N GLN A 72 -14.71 20.40 -11.48
CA GLN A 72 -16.13 20.37 -11.16
C GLN A 72 -16.90 20.62 -12.47
N PRO A 73 -17.84 19.76 -12.85
CA PRO A 73 -18.66 20.02 -14.02
C PRO A 73 -19.40 21.33 -13.74
N VAL A 74 -19.10 22.37 -14.52
CA VAL A 74 -19.89 23.58 -14.51
C VAL A 74 -21.23 23.19 -15.14
N LEU A 75 -22.21 22.84 -14.30
CA LEU A 75 -23.56 22.48 -14.72
C LEU A 75 -24.26 23.75 -15.20
N ARG A 76 -23.82 24.28 -16.36
CA ARG A 76 -24.29 25.55 -16.96
C ARG A 76 -25.77 25.57 -17.29
N HIS A 77 -26.43 24.40 -17.26
CA HIS A 77 -27.83 24.20 -17.63
C HIS A 77 -28.73 23.78 -16.45
N MET A 78 -28.22 23.66 -15.21
CA MET A 78 -29.08 23.46 -14.04
C MET A 78 -29.38 24.81 -13.38
N ARG A 79 -30.56 25.37 -13.66
CA ARG A 79 -31.16 26.40 -12.82
C ARG A 79 -31.90 25.70 -11.67
N LEU A 80 -31.27 25.62 -10.50
CA LEU A 80 -31.99 25.30 -9.27
C LEU A 80 -32.87 26.51 -8.92
N LYS A 81 -34.19 26.31 -8.88
CA LYS A 81 -35.12 27.30 -8.34
C LYS A 81 -34.96 27.36 -6.81
N PRO A 82 -35.13 28.55 -6.21
CA PRO A 82 -35.06 28.73 -4.75
C PRO A 82 -36.14 27.96 -4.00
#